data_AF-A0A3D2XLS8-F1
#
_entry.id   AF-A0A3D2XLS8-F1
#
_cell.length_a   1.000
_cell.length_b   1.000
_cell.length_c   1.000
_cell.angle_alpha   90.00
_cell.angle_beta   90.00
_cell.angle_gamma   90.00
#
_symmetry.space_group_name_H-M   'P 1'
#
loop_
_entity.id
_entity.type
_entity.pdbx_description
1 polymer ?
#
loop_
_entity_poly.entity_id
_entity_poly.type
_entity_poly.pdbx_seq_one_letter_code
_entity_poly.pdbx_strand_id
1 'polypeptide(L)'
;LSQSFQFQYYDLNNYNTGLFSFGNGSSNNLAYTIGLSRNNTFNDPIYPVGGSSFSLSAKATFPYSAVNGVDYTALREEREQKSQRIQELSTSTDDNDIIERNEASERIVEIDQERYKWLEFYKIKFSGDWYAKIKGNLVLRPRFEFGFLGAYNNDRGVIPFERFFVGGDGMQQFSRLDGREAIPLRGYPNQSLSDNDGGSIYNKFSLELRHPITLKGQTKIFAMAFLEGGSSYNNFRDFNPFSIKRSAGIGIRLFMPAFGLLGIDFGHGFDPIPGQVGKSGWQTHFVLGQQF
;
A
#
# COMPACT_ATOMS: atom_id res chain seq x y z
N LEU A 1 18.78 12.01 7.75
CA LEU A 1 19.08 10.58 7.57
C LEU A 1 18.58 9.85 8.79
N SER A 2 17.72 8.85 8.63
CA SER A 2 17.27 7.94 9.68
C SER A 2 17.65 6.51 9.30
N GLN A 3 17.95 5.69 10.30
CA GLN A 3 18.24 4.27 10.14
C GLN A 3 17.54 3.52 11.27
N SER A 4 17.01 2.33 10.98
CA SER A 4 16.44 1.46 12.00
C SER A 4 16.65 -0.01 11.66
N PHE A 5 16.85 -0.80 12.70
CA PHE A 5 16.81 -2.26 12.66
C PHE A 5 15.57 -2.73 13.40
N GLN A 6 14.84 -3.65 12.80
CA GLN A 6 13.60 -4.18 13.35
C GLN A 6 13.60 -5.70 13.22
N PHE A 7 13.36 -6.38 14.33
CA PHE A 7 13.03 -7.80 14.34
C PHE A 7 11.57 -7.96 14.76
N GLN A 8 10.82 -8.74 13.99
CA GLN A 8 9.44 -9.11 14.27
C GLN A 8 9.29 -10.62 14.14
N TYR A 9 8.62 -11.24 15.09
CA TYR A 9 8.25 -12.63 15.07
C TYR A 9 6.72 -12.74 15.01
N TYR A 10 6.23 -13.45 14.00
CA TYR A 10 4.82 -13.75 13.81
C TYR A 10 4.55 -15.17 14.28
N ASP A 11 3.66 -15.32 15.25
CA ASP A 11 3.11 -16.59 15.70
C ASP A 11 1.64 -16.64 15.34
N LEU A 12 1.30 -17.44 14.33
CA LEU A 12 -0.05 -17.54 13.80
C LEU A 12 -0.72 -18.75 14.42
N ASN A 13 -1.84 -18.48 15.11
CA ASN A 13 -2.68 -19.50 15.72
C ASN A 13 -4.13 -19.27 15.25
N ASN A 14 -4.63 -20.18 14.42
CA ASN A 14 -5.94 -20.13 13.77
C ASN A 14 -6.20 -18.81 13.00
N TYR A 15 -5.18 -18.31 12.30
CA TYR A 15 -5.20 -17.03 11.60
C TYR A 15 -5.48 -17.17 10.09
N ASN A 16 -6.72 -17.52 9.74
CA ASN A 16 -7.15 -17.77 8.37
C ASN A 16 -7.67 -16.51 7.65
N THR A 17 -6.79 -15.53 7.43
CA THR A 17 -7.17 -14.26 6.78
C THR A 17 -7.01 -14.24 5.26
N GLY A 18 -6.50 -15.32 4.67
CA GLY A 18 -6.16 -15.41 3.25
C GLY A 18 -4.79 -14.81 2.89
N LEU A 19 -4.12 -14.14 3.82
CA LEU A 19 -2.76 -13.60 3.62
C LEU A 19 -1.71 -14.70 3.49
N PHE A 20 -1.85 -15.76 4.28
CA PHE A 20 -1.09 -16.99 4.12
C PHE A 20 -2.05 -18.13 3.79
N SER A 21 -1.53 -19.15 3.10
CA SER A 21 -2.23 -20.44 2.96
C SER A 21 -2.28 -21.21 4.27
N PHE A 22 -1.39 -20.92 5.22
CA PHE A 22 -1.35 -21.52 6.55
C PHE A 22 -2.02 -20.63 7.61
N GLY A 23 -2.96 -21.20 8.36
CA GLY A 23 -3.57 -20.55 9.52
C GLY A 23 -2.79 -20.72 10.83
N ASN A 24 -1.98 -21.79 10.91
CA ASN A 24 -1.09 -22.09 12.02
C ASN A 24 0.35 -22.10 11.49
N GLY A 25 1.26 -21.38 12.13
CA GLY A 25 2.64 -21.29 11.65
C GLY A 25 3.42 -20.16 12.28
N SER A 26 4.69 -20.04 11.89
CA SER A 26 5.56 -18.97 12.39
C SER A 26 6.38 -18.34 11.29
N SER A 27 6.68 -17.04 11.43
CA SER A 27 7.50 -16.31 10.48
C SER A 27 8.38 -15.27 11.16
N ASN A 28 9.61 -15.15 10.68
CA ASN A 28 10.59 -14.20 11.18
C ASN A 28 10.78 -13.07 10.18
N ASN A 29 10.86 -11.84 10.66
CA ASN A 29 11.14 -10.67 9.83
C ASN A 29 12.26 -9.86 10.47
N LEU A 30 13.44 -9.89 9.86
CA LEU A 30 14.57 -9.04 10.23
C LEU A 30 14.78 -8.00 9.15
N ALA A 31 14.32 -6.78 9.42
CA ALA A 31 14.33 -5.67 8.49
C ALA A 31 15.31 -4.57 8.92
N TYR A 32 16.02 -4.03 7.93
CA TYR A 32 16.79 -2.80 8.04
C TYR A 32 16.12 -1.72 7.18
N THR A 33 15.84 -0.56 7.77
CA THR A 33 15.23 0.58 7.07
C THR A 33 16.18 1.77 7.09
N ILE A 34 16.38 2.39 5.93
CA ILE A 34 17.12 3.64 5.76
C ILE A 34 16.23 4.70 5.12
N GLY A 35 16.17 5.87 5.74
CA GLY A 35 15.36 7.01 5.32
C GLY A 35 16.20 8.25 5.06
N LEU A 36 16.05 8.83 3.88
CA LEU A 36 16.60 10.12 3.49
C LEU A 36 15.45 11.09 3.27
N SER A 37 15.35 12.10 4.12
CA SER A 37 14.38 13.17 3.95
C SER A 37 15.09 14.51 3.87
N ARG A 38 14.57 15.38 2.99
CA ARG A 38 14.97 16.79 2.91
C ARG A 38 13.70 17.62 2.92
N ASN A 39 13.54 18.42 3.96
CA ASN A 39 12.44 19.36 4.07
C ASN A 39 12.98 20.79 4.04
N ASN A 40 12.51 21.58 3.07
CA ASN A 40 12.81 23.01 2.92
C ASN A 40 11.51 23.81 2.69
N THR A 41 10.40 23.40 3.31
CA THR A 41 9.14 24.15 3.26
C THR A 41 9.21 25.41 4.11
N PHE A 42 8.66 26.52 3.63
CA PHE A 42 8.72 27.82 4.29
C PHE A 42 7.52 28.12 5.20
N ASN A 43 7.77 28.94 6.21
CA ASN A 43 6.82 29.67 7.07
C ASN A 43 5.95 28.84 8.03
N ASP A 44 5.35 27.74 7.58
CA ASP A 44 4.33 27.02 8.35
C ASP A 44 4.26 25.54 7.96
N PRO A 45 4.48 24.60 8.89
CA PRO A 45 4.37 23.15 8.62
C PRO A 45 2.95 22.70 8.21
N ILE A 46 1.90 23.39 8.67
CA ILE A 46 0.50 23.01 8.43
C ILE A 46 -0.01 23.58 7.11
N TYR A 47 0.39 24.81 6.78
CA TYR A 47 0.06 25.44 5.50
C TYR A 47 1.32 26.03 4.83
N PRO A 48 2.19 25.18 4.26
CA PRO A 48 3.36 25.67 3.55
C PRO A 48 2.95 26.49 2.32
N VAL A 49 3.54 27.66 2.15
CA VAL A 49 3.29 28.54 1.00
C VAL A 49 4.36 28.44 -0.08
N GLY A 50 5.46 27.76 0.22
CA GLY A 50 6.60 27.62 -0.68
C GLY A 50 7.58 26.56 -0.21
N GLY A 51 8.44 26.12 -1.13
CA GLY A 51 9.52 25.16 -0.86
C GLY A 51 9.18 23.74 -1.28
N SER A 52 9.92 22.78 -0.76
CA SER A 52 9.78 21.37 -1.15
C SER A 52 10.11 20.42 0.00
N SER A 53 9.47 19.25 0.01
CA SER A 53 9.79 18.15 0.90
C SER A 53 9.94 16.87 0.08
N PHE A 54 11.07 16.21 0.22
CA PHE A 54 11.35 14.93 -0.42
C PHE A 54 11.63 13.88 0.62
N SER A 55 11.18 12.67 0.37
CA SER A 55 11.46 11.50 1.19
C SER A 55 11.78 10.31 0.30
N LEU A 56 12.90 9.65 0.57
CA LEU A 56 13.28 8.37 0.02
C LEU A 56 13.47 7.41 1.20
N SER A 57 12.77 6.29 1.19
CA SER A 57 12.90 5.24 2.19
C SER A 57 13.15 3.91 1.50
N ALA A 58 14.13 3.16 2.00
CA ALA A 58 14.39 1.80 1.57
C ALA A 58 14.37 0.88 2.80
N LYS A 59 13.53 -0.15 2.77
CA LYS A 59 13.46 -1.22 3.76
C LYS A 59 13.89 -2.51 3.08
N ALA A 60 14.86 -3.20 3.64
CA ALA A 60 15.39 -4.45 3.13
C ALA A 60 15.42 -5.48 4.26
N THR A 61 15.21 -6.74 3.94
CA THR A 61 15.25 -7.83 4.93
C THR A 61 16.45 -8.73 4.70
N PHE A 62 16.78 -9.52 5.71
CA PHE A 62 17.85 -10.50 5.60
C PHE A 62 17.50 -11.57 4.54
N PRO A 63 18.34 -11.76 3.50
CA PRO A 63 18.08 -12.73 2.42
C PRO A 63 18.39 -14.17 2.87
N TYR A 64 17.58 -14.72 3.78
CA TYR A 64 17.72 -16.08 4.32
C TYR A 64 17.75 -17.18 3.24
N SER A 65 17.03 -16.99 2.13
CA SER A 65 17.02 -17.93 0.99
C SER A 65 18.37 -18.07 0.29
N ALA A 66 19.27 -17.10 0.45
CA ALA A 66 20.62 -17.19 -0.11
C ALA A 66 21.58 -18.04 0.76
N VAL A 67 21.22 -18.33 2.02
CA VAL A 67 22.12 -18.97 2.99
C VAL A 67 21.60 -20.31 3.53
N ASN A 68 20.32 -20.64 3.33
CA ASN A 68 19.70 -21.82 3.93
C ASN A 68 19.81 -23.11 3.10
N GLY A 69 20.24 -23.04 1.84
CA GLY A 69 20.44 -24.19 0.97
C GLY A 69 19.16 -24.91 0.51
N VAL A 70 17.99 -24.28 0.64
CA VAL A 70 16.71 -24.83 0.20
C VAL A 70 16.50 -24.55 -1.30
N ASP A 71 16.08 -25.56 -2.05
CA ASP A 71 15.71 -25.42 -3.46
C ASP A 71 14.28 -24.86 -3.60
N TYR A 72 14.20 -23.53 -3.70
CA TYR A 72 12.93 -22.84 -3.86
C TYR A 72 12.29 -23.03 -5.23
N THR A 73 13.07 -23.35 -6.27
CA THR A 73 12.53 -23.63 -7.61
C THR A 73 11.75 -24.94 -7.58
N ALA A 74 12.32 -25.99 -6.99
CA ALA A 74 11.63 -27.26 -6.79
C ALA A 74 10.35 -27.11 -5.94
N LEU A 75 10.42 -26.33 -4.85
CA LEU A 75 9.25 -26.05 -4.01
C LEU A 75 8.15 -25.29 -4.78
N ARG A 76 8.51 -24.35 -5.66
CA ARG A 76 7.55 -23.62 -6.50
C ARG A 76 6.85 -24.57 -7.48
N GLU A 77 7.62 -25.41 -8.16
CA GLU A 77 7.08 -26.37 -9.14
C GLU A 77 6.16 -27.40 -8.45
N GLU A 78 6.58 -27.95 -7.30
CA GLU A 78 5.76 -28.87 -6.51
C GLU A 78 4.44 -28.20 -6.09
N ARG A 79 4.49 -26.96 -5.61
CA ARG A 79 3.31 -26.20 -5.22
C ARG A 79 2.37 -25.95 -6.39
N GLU A 80 2.89 -25.61 -7.56
CA GLU A 80 2.09 -25.39 -8.77
C GLU A 80 1.38 -26.67 -9.22
N GLN A 81 2.07 -27.82 -9.20
CA GLN A 81 1.49 -29.12 -9.50
C GLN A 81 0.35 -29.49 -8.52
N LYS A 82 0.57 -29.31 -7.21
CA LYS A 82 -0.46 -29.56 -6.20
C LYS A 82 -1.66 -28.62 -6.35
N SER A 83 -1.42 -27.36 -6.69
CA SER A 83 -2.50 -26.39 -6.95
C SER A 83 -3.33 -26.77 -8.16
N GLN A 84 -2.70 -27.25 -9.24
CA GLN A 84 -3.41 -27.76 -10.43
C GLN A 84 -4.25 -28.99 -10.07
N ARG A 85 -3.68 -29.93 -9.30
CA ARG A 85 -4.39 -31.13 -8.88
C ARG A 85 -5.62 -30.82 -8.03
N ILE A 86 -5.53 -29.88 -7.10
CA ILE A 86 -6.67 -29.40 -6.31
C ILE A 86 -7.77 -28.84 -7.22
N GLN A 87 -7.40 -28.09 -8.26
CA GLN A 87 -8.35 -27.51 -9.20
C GLN A 87 -9.06 -28.60 -10.04
N GLU A 88 -8.32 -29.59 -10.53
CA GLU A 88 -8.89 -30.73 -11.26
C GLU A 88 -9.88 -31.54 -10.40
N LEU A 89 -9.55 -31.76 -9.14
CA LEU A 89 -10.36 -32.53 -8.19
C LEU A 89 -11.45 -31.70 -7.49
N SER A 90 -11.57 -30.41 -7.81
CA SER A 90 -12.46 -29.49 -7.08
C SER A 90 -13.94 -29.86 -7.19
N THR A 91 -14.36 -30.46 -8.31
CA THR A 91 -15.75 -30.87 -8.56
C THR A 91 -16.00 -32.36 -8.32
N SER A 92 -14.97 -33.14 -7.99
CA SER A 92 -15.15 -34.57 -7.73
C SER A 92 -15.85 -34.79 -6.39
N THR A 93 -16.74 -35.78 -6.36
CA THR A 93 -17.44 -36.25 -5.17
C THR A 93 -16.97 -37.64 -4.74
N ASP A 94 -15.93 -38.19 -5.39
CA ASP A 94 -15.34 -39.46 -4.96
C ASP A 94 -14.52 -39.27 -3.67
N ASP A 95 -14.65 -40.20 -2.73
CA ASP A 95 -14.00 -40.11 -1.43
C ASP A 95 -12.47 -40.11 -1.56
N ASN A 96 -11.92 -40.86 -2.51
CA ASN A 96 -10.47 -40.91 -2.75
C ASN A 96 -9.94 -39.58 -3.31
N ASP A 97 -10.67 -38.97 -4.24
CA ASP A 97 -10.32 -37.66 -4.80
C ASP A 97 -10.39 -36.55 -3.74
N ILE A 98 -11.33 -36.65 -2.80
CA ILE A 98 -11.41 -35.73 -1.67
C ILE A 98 -10.20 -35.86 -0.74
N ILE A 99 -9.75 -37.09 -0.46
CA ILE A 99 -8.54 -37.34 0.34
C ILE A 99 -7.31 -36.76 -0.35
N GLU A 100 -7.12 -37.05 -1.64
CA GLU A 100 -5.97 -36.56 -2.41
C GLU A 100 -5.95 -35.02 -2.47
N ARG A 101 -7.12 -34.38 -2.64
CA ARG A 101 -7.24 -32.92 -2.61
C ARG A 101 -6.83 -32.33 -1.26
N ASN A 102 -7.21 -32.99 -0.16
CA ASN A 102 -6.86 -32.54 1.19
C ASN A 102 -5.36 -32.69 1.44
N GLU A 103 -4.76 -33.83 1.09
CA GLU A 103 -3.31 -34.07 1.18
C GLU A 103 -2.52 -33.05 0.33
N ALA A 104 -2.98 -32.75 -0.88
CA ALA A 104 -2.37 -31.73 -1.72
C ALA A 104 -2.45 -30.34 -1.09
N SER A 105 -3.57 -30.02 -0.42
CA SER A 105 -3.76 -28.74 0.28
C SER A 105 -2.83 -28.63 1.49
N GLU A 106 -2.72 -29.69 2.31
CA GLU A 106 -1.80 -29.75 3.44
C GLU A 106 -0.35 -29.61 2.98
N ARG A 107 0.04 -30.24 1.87
CA ARG A 107 1.37 -30.10 1.32
C ARG A 107 1.69 -28.67 0.89
N ILE A 108 0.73 -27.94 0.30
CA ILE A 108 0.89 -26.52 -0.04
C ILE A 108 1.11 -25.68 1.22
N VAL A 109 0.38 -25.96 2.30
CA VAL A 109 0.52 -25.28 3.60
C VAL A 109 1.95 -25.48 4.15
N GLU A 110 2.48 -26.70 4.11
CA GLU A 110 3.87 -26.98 4.52
C GLU A 110 4.90 -26.24 3.65
N ILE A 111 4.74 -26.30 2.33
CA ILE A 111 5.63 -25.61 1.39
C ILE A 111 5.61 -24.10 1.66
N ASP A 112 4.44 -23.51 1.84
CA ASP A 112 4.31 -22.08 2.10
C ASP A 112 4.86 -21.70 3.48
N GLN A 113 4.72 -22.56 4.49
CA GLN A 113 5.36 -22.36 5.80
C GLN A 113 6.89 -22.34 5.69
N GLU A 114 7.50 -23.21 4.89
CA GLU A 114 8.95 -23.16 4.64
C GLU A 114 9.35 -21.95 3.78
N ARG A 115 8.54 -21.62 2.75
CA ARG A 115 8.72 -20.44 1.91
C ARG A 115 8.58 -19.14 2.66
N TYR A 116 7.83 -19.05 3.76
CA TYR A 116 7.63 -17.83 4.52
C TYR A 116 8.18 -17.88 5.94
N LYS A 117 9.02 -18.88 6.27
CA LYS A 117 9.73 -18.98 7.56
C LYS A 117 10.53 -17.71 7.91
N TRP A 118 11.10 -17.08 6.88
CA TRP A 118 11.69 -15.74 6.93
C TRP A 118 11.06 -14.85 5.86
N LEU A 119 10.47 -13.72 6.24
CA LEU A 119 9.90 -12.77 5.30
C LEU A 119 11.01 -12.04 4.56
N GLU A 120 11.10 -12.28 3.26
CA GLU A 120 12.14 -11.73 2.39
C GLU A 120 11.57 -10.81 1.34
N PHE A 121 11.95 -9.55 1.43
CA PHE A 121 11.54 -8.47 0.56
C PHE A 121 12.45 -7.26 0.66
N TYR A 122 12.40 -6.44 -0.38
CA TYR A 122 12.83 -5.05 -0.33
C TYR A 122 11.66 -4.15 -0.71
N LYS A 123 11.53 -3.03 -0.01
CA LYS A 123 10.50 -2.02 -0.21
C LYS A 123 11.16 -0.65 -0.36
N ILE A 124 10.95 -0.01 -1.50
CA ILE A 124 11.46 1.33 -1.79
C ILE A 124 10.27 2.26 -1.93
N LYS A 125 10.32 3.39 -1.23
CA LYS A 125 9.28 4.43 -1.30
C LYS A 125 9.92 5.77 -1.58
N PHE A 126 9.34 6.49 -2.52
CA PHE A 126 9.76 7.82 -2.88
C PHE A 126 8.56 8.75 -2.91
N SER A 127 8.65 9.87 -2.20
CA SER A 127 7.65 10.92 -2.24
C SER A 127 8.30 12.29 -2.40
N GLY A 128 7.59 13.16 -3.10
CA GLY A 128 7.99 14.54 -3.32
C GLY A 128 6.79 15.45 -3.28
N ASP A 129 6.89 16.47 -2.45
CA ASP A 129 5.94 17.58 -2.32
C ASP A 129 6.65 18.87 -2.70
N TRP A 130 6.00 19.68 -3.54
CA TRP A 130 6.41 21.06 -3.74
C TRP A 130 5.25 21.98 -3.42
N TYR A 131 5.60 23.19 -2.99
CA TYR A 131 4.66 24.24 -2.70
C TYR A 131 5.09 25.47 -3.50
N ALA A 132 4.16 26.02 -4.27
CA ALA A 132 4.41 27.20 -5.08
C ALA A 132 3.25 28.17 -4.93
N LYS A 133 3.54 29.37 -4.43
CA LYS A 133 2.58 30.47 -4.39
C LYS A 133 2.38 31.03 -5.80
N ILE A 134 1.16 30.96 -6.34
CA ILE A 134 0.87 31.46 -7.69
C ILE A 134 0.49 32.95 -7.64
N LYS A 135 -0.61 33.27 -6.95
CA LYS A 135 -1.16 34.64 -6.89
C LYS A 135 -1.89 34.88 -5.58
N GLY A 136 -1.70 36.05 -4.98
CA GLY A 136 -2.39 36.41 -3.73
C GLY A 136 -2.02 35.44 -2.62
N ASN A 137 -2.96 34.62 -2.14
CA ASN A 137 -2.70 33.55 -1.16
C ASN A 137 -2.93 32.15 -1.74
N LEU A 138 -3.07 32.01 -3.06
CA LEU A 138 -3.24 30.70 -3.71
C LEU A 138 -1.92 29.96 -3.77
N VAL A 139 -1.92 28.72 -3.26
CA VAL A 139 -0.77 27.82 -3.23
C VAL A 139 -1.07 26.58 -4.04
N LEU A 140 -0.23 26.30 -5.02
CA LEU A 140 -0.23 25.04 -5.75
C LEU A 140 0.69 24.05 -5.05
N ARG A 141 0.21 22.82 -4.90
CA ARG A 141 0.96 21.70 -4.36
C ARG A 141 0.88 20.51 -5.32
N PRO A 142 1.86 20.34 -6.22
CA PRO A 142 2.09 19.06 -6.85
C PRO A 142 2.76 18.11 -5.84
N ARG A 143 2.27 16.87 -5.82
CA ARG A 143 2.82 15.75 -5.07
C ARG A 143 2.91 14.54 -5.98
N PHE A 144 3.99 13.78 -5.85
CA PHE A 144 4.06 12.43 -6.37
C PHE A 144 4.48 11.45 -5.28
N GLU A 145 4.08 10.20 -5.47
CA GLU A 145 4.35 9.10 -4.57
C GLU A 145 4.57 7.85 -5.41
N PHE A 146 5.65 7.14 -5.13
CA PHE A 146 5.97 5.86 -5.74
C PHE A 146 6.32 4.88 -4.63
N GLY A 147 5.82 3.68 -4.74
CA GLY A 147 6.23 2.57 -3.89
C GLY A 147 6.46 1.34 -4.71
N PHE A 148 7.50 0.63 -4.33
CA PHE A 148 7.92 -0.58 -4.97
C PHE A 148 8.23 -1.62 -3.89
N LEU A 149 7.60 -2.79 -3.97
CA LEU A 149 7.81 -3.95 -3.12
C LEU A 149 8.23 -5.12 -4.01
N GLY A 150 9.39 -5.70 -3.75
CA GLY A 150 9.92 -6.82 -4.51
C GLY A 150 10.50 -7.91 -3.63
N ALA A 151 10.71 -9.07 -4.23
CA ALA A 151 11.38 -10.21 -3.63
C ALA A 151 12.82 -10.33 -4.12
N TYR A 152 13.72 -10.87 -3.30
CA TYR A 152 15.10 -11.18 -3.72
C TYR A 152 15.14 -12.39 -4.65
N ASN A 153 14.35 -13.42 -4.32
CA ASN A 153 14.22 -14.64 -5.10
C ASN A 153 12.83 -14.70 -5.72
N ASN A 154 12.76 -14.68 -7.06
CA ASN A 154 11.50 -14.73 -7.80
C ASN A 154 10.77 -16.06 -7.65
N ASP A 155 11.46 -17.18 -7.39
CA ASP A 155 10.83 -18.48 -7.17
C ASP A 155 10.01 -18.52 -5.87
N ARG A 156 10.37 -17.66 -4.91
CA ARG A 156 9.57 -17.48 -3.70
C ARG A 156 8.40 -16.53 -3.89
N GLY A 157 8.40 -15.71 -4.94
CA GLY A 157 7.37 -14.71 -5.19
C GLY A 157 7.40 -13.54 -4.19
N VAL A 158 6.57 -12.54 -4.47
CA VAL A 158 6.43 -11.36 -3.62
C VAL A 158 5.55 -11.70 -2.41
N ILE A 159 6.04 -11.36 -1.22
CA ILE A 159 5.31 -11.62 0.02
C ILE A 159 3.91 -10.95 0.05
N PRO A 160 2.95 -11.55 0.77
CA PRO A 160 1.60 -11.01 0.95
C PRO A 160 1.53 -9.90 2.03
N PHE A 161 2.67 -9.48 2.58
CA PHE A 161 2.80 -8.45 3.62
C PHE A 161 3.27 -7.14 3.01
N GLU A 162 3.05 -6.03 3.74
CA GLU A 162 3.63 -4.72 3.38
C GLU A 162 3.15 -4.16 2.03
N ARG A 163 2.12 -4.79 1.43
CA ARG A 163 1.54 -4.40 0.14
C ARG A 163 0.80 -3.06 0.21
N PHE A 164 0.66 -2.46 -0.95
CA PHE A 164 0.04 -1.15 -1.11
C PHE A 164 -1.43 -1.29 -1.52
N PHE A 165 -2.31 -0.67 -0.75
CA PHE A 165 -3.74 -0.65 -0.98
C PHE A 165 -4.14 0.75 -1.42
N VAL A 166 -4.61 0.89 -2.66
CA VAL A 166 -4.88 2.21 -3.25
C VAL A 166 -6.37 2.46 -3.29
N GLY A 167 -6.78 3.65 -2.86
CA GLY A 167 -8.18 4.09 -2.93
C GLY A 167 -8.70 4.64 -1.61
N GLY A 168 -9.56 5.63 -1.73
CA GLY A 168 -10.30 6.24 -0.63
C GLY A 168 -9.47 7.18 0.24
N ASP A 169 -9.71 7.17 1.55
CA ASP A 169 -9.25 8.19 2.51
C ASP A 169 -7.92 7.85 3.21
N GLY A 170 -7.47 6.59 3.11
CA GLY A 170 -6.22 6.12 3.70
C GLY A 170 -6.23 5.93 5.23
N MET A 171 -7.38 6.08 5.89
CA MET A 171 -7.48 5.99 7.36
C MET A 171 -7.64 4.58 7.91
N GLN A 172 -7.96 3.58 7.07
CA GLN A 172 -8.20 2.19 7.49
C GLN A 172 -6.92 1.42 7.93
N GLN A 173 -5.86 2.12 8.34
CA GLN A 173 -4.53 1.57 8.64
C GLN A 173 -4.40 0.94 10.04
N PHE A 174 -5.22 1.34 11.01
CA PHE A 174 -4.85 1.21 12.43
C PHE A 174 -5.13 -0.16 13.10
N SER A 175 -5.36 -1.25 12.37
CA SER A 175 -5.78 -2.51 13.02
C SER A 175 -5.35 -3.81 12.35
N ARG A 176 -4.37 -3.81 11.43
CA ARG A 176 -3.91 -5.05 10.78
C ARG A 176 -2.42 -5.30 11.00
N LEU A 177 -2.10 -6.52 11.42
CA LEU A 177 -0.75 -6.99 11.78
C LEU A 177 0.14 -7.26 10.54
N ASP A 178 -0.41 -7.07 9.34
CA ASP A 178 0.20 -7.43 8.05
C ASP A 178 1.06 -6.32 7.43
N GLY A 179 1.16 -5.18 8.10
CA GLY A 179 1.96 -4.04 7.62
C GLY A 179 1.43 -3.42 6.33
N ARG A 180 0.19 -3.71 5.93
CA ARG A 180 -0.40 -3.13 4.72
C ARG A 180 -0.36 -1.61 4.76
N GLU A 181 -0.16 -0.99 3.61
CA GLU A 181 -0.08 0.47 3.51
C GLU A 181 -1.21 1.02 2.65
N ALA A 182 -2.07 1.85 3.24
CA ALA A 182 -3.18 2.47 2.54
C ALA A 182 -2.74 3.79 1.91
N ILE A 183 -2.80 3.84 0.59
CA ILE A 183 -2.50 5.01 -0.20
C ILE A 183 -3.82 5.70 -0.55
N PRO A 184 -4.11 6.89 0.02
CA PRO A 184 -5.36 7.58 -0.23
C PRO A 184 -5.44 7.99 -1.70
N LEU A 185 -6.59 7.77 -2.33
CA LEU A 185 -6.89 8.29 -3.67
C LEU A 185 -8.39 8.61 -3.69
N ARG A 186 -8.69 9.90 -3.57
CA ARG A 186 -10.04 10.42 -3.36
C ARG A 186 -10.87 10.29 -4.63
N GLY A 187 -12.18 10.11 -4.51
CA GLY A 187 -13.08 9.83 -5.65
C GLY A 187 -13.23 8.34 -5.96
N TYR A 188 -12.55 7.48 -5.19
CA TYR A 188 -12.65 6.02 -5.29
C TYR A 188 -12.90 5.42 -3.90
N PRO A 189 -13.69 4.35 -3.77
CA PRO A 189 -13.85 3.64 -2.50
C PRO A 189 -12.51 3.12 -1.94
N ASN A 190 -12.46 2.90 -0.63
CA ASN A 190 -11.28 2.38 0.04
C ASN A 190 -10.82 1.04 -0.59
N GLN A 191 -9.51 0.93 -0.86
CA GLN A 191 -8.86 -0.29 -1.39
C GLN A 191 -9.39 -0.79 -2.75
N SER A 192 -10.15 0.04 -3.48
CA SER A 192 -10.80 -0.37 -4.74
C SER A 192 -9.88 -0.34 -5.96
N LEU A 193 -8.73 0.34 -5.90
CA LEU A 193 -7.79 0.47 -7.02
C LEU A 193 -6.58 -0.47 -6.91
N SER A 194 -6.68 -1.45 -6.03
CA SER A 194 -5.74 -2.54 -5.82
C SER A 194 -6.47 -3.85 -5.77
N ASP A 195 -5.75 -4.94 -5.98
CA ASP A 195 -6.29 -6.27 -5.78
C ASP A 195 -6.61 -6.53 -4.31
N ASN A 196 -7.36 -7.60 -4.04
CA ASN A 196 -7.79 -7.97 -2.68
C ASN A 196 -6.61 -8.15 -1.71
N ASP A 197 -5.47 -8.61 -2.23
CA ASP A 197 -4.24 -8.80 -1.46
C ASP A 197 -3.32 -7.55 -1.49
N GLY A 198 -3.74 -6.48 -2.18
CA GLY A 198 -2.94 -5.28 -2.40
C GLY A 198 -1.92 -5.43 -3.55
N GLY A 199 -1.42 -4.29 -4.02
CA GLY A 199 -0.39 -4.21 -5.07
C GLY A 199 1.03 -4.24 -4.51
N SER A 200 1.97 -4.76 -5.29
CA SER A 200 3.40 -4.71 -4.99
C SER A 200 4.03 -3.38 -5.44
N ILE A 201 3.43 -2.74 -6.46
CA ILE A 201 3.87 -1.45 -6.98
C ILE A 201 2.70 -0.48 -6.91
N TYR A 202 2.96 0.77 -6.57
CA TYR A 202 2.01 1.84 -6.80
C TYR A 202 2.70 3.10 -7.30
N ASN A 203 1.95 3.89 -8.04
CA ASN A 203 2.29 5.27 -8.33
C ASN A 203 1.06 6.14 -8.15
N LYS A 204 1.30 7.34 -7.63
CA LYS A 204 0.26 8.33 -7.43
C LYS A 204 0.82 9.73 -7.68
N PHE A 205 0.04 10.51 -8.39
CA PHE A 205 0.24 11.92 -8.65
C PHE A 205 -0.95 12.67 -8.08
N SER A 206 -0.69 13.79 -7.43
CA SER A 206 -1.71 14.64 -6.84
C SER A 206 -1.33 16.09 -7.12
N LEU A 207 -2.31 16.87 -7.52
CA LEU A 207 -2.15 18.30 -7.76
C LEU A 207 -3.25 19.01 -6.98
N GLU A 208 -2.87 19.74 -5.94
CA GLU A 208 -3.80 20.48 -5.10
C GLU A 208 -3.62 21.97 -5.30
N LEU A 209 -4.70 22.68 -5.61
CA LEU A 209 -4.76 24.13 -5.56
C LEU A 209 -5.46 24.56 -4.27
N ARG A 210 -4.71 25.19 -3.38
CA ARG A 210 -5.14 25.51 -2.02
C ARG A 210 -5.38 27.01 -1.88
N HIS A 211 -6.41 27.36 -1.12
CA HIS A 211 -6.74 28.74 -0.75
C HIS A 211 -7.01 28.84 0.76
N PRO A 212 -6.27 29.68 1.51
CA PRO A 212 -6.51 29.84 2.93
C PRO A 212 -7.74 30.69 3.17
N ILE A 213 -8.63 30.23 4.06
CA ILE A 213 -9.79 30.99 4.53
C ILE A 213 -9.39 31.78 5.79
N THR A 214 -8.78 31.09 6.77
CA THR A 214 -8.16 31.74 7.93
C THR A 214 -6.88 31.03 8.31
N LEU A 215 -5.84 31.82 8.57
CA LEU A 215 -4.56 31.36 9.12
C LEU A 215 -4.25 32.07 10.45
N LYS A 216 -5.28 32.67 11.09
CA LYS A 216 -5.11 33.47 12.31
C LYS A 216 -5.10 32.59 13.55
N GLY A 217 -4.14 32.83 14.45
CA GLY A 217 -4.02 32.11 15.71
C GLY A 217 -3.51 30.69 15.51
N GLN A 218 -4.00 29.75 16.32
CA GLN A 218 -3.58 28.34 16.25
C GLN A 218 -4.47 27.47 15.35
N THR A 219 -5.62 28.00 14.92
CA THR A 219 -6.57 27.30 14.05
C THR A 219 -6.36 27.72 12.60
N LYS A 220 -6.23 26.75 11.69
CA LYS A 220 -6.00 27.01 10.27
C LYS A 220 -7.10 26.36 9.45
N ILE A 221 -7.74 27.13 8.59
CA ILE A 221 -8.81 26.66 7.70
C ILE A 221 -8.43 27.02 6.28
N PHE A 222 -8.48 26.04 5.39
CA PHE A 222 -8.24 26.25 3.97
C PHE A 222 -9.14 25.36 3.13
N ALA A 223 -9.55 25.87 1.98
CA ALA A 223 -10.20 25.11 0.94
C ALA A 223 -9.17 24.66 -0.09
N MET A 224 -9.47 23.59 -0.80
CA MET A 224 -8.66 23.13 -1.92
C MET A 224 -9.53 22.56 -3.04
N ALA A 225 -9.05 22.71 -4.27
CA ALA A 225 -9.42 21.85 -5.38
C ALA A 225 -8.26 20.89 -5.63
N PHE A 226 -8.56 19.64 -5.99
CA PHE A 226 -7.54 18.64 -6.24
C PHE A 226 -7.80 17.86 -7.52
N LEU A 227 -6.72 17.44 -8.15
CA LEU A 227 -6.68 16.43 -9.20
C LEU A 227 -5.76 15.31 -8.73
N GLU A 228 -6.21 14.08 -8.77
CA GLU A 228 -5.40 12.92 -8.42
C GLU A 228 -5.41 11.91 -9.55
N GLY A 229 -4.32 11.15 -9.63
CA GLY A 229 -4.20 10.04 -10.55
C GLY A 229 -3.26 9.00 -9.98
N GLY A 230 -3.69 7.76 -9.90
CA GLY A 230 -2.84 6.69 -9.41
C GLY A 230 -3.31 5.31 -9.83
N SER A 231 -2.44 4.33 -9.62
CA SER A 231 -2.73 2.93 -9.88
C SER A 231 -1.83 2.04 -9.02
N SER A 232 -2.18 0.76 -8.94
CA SER A 232 -1.36 -0.27 -8.32
C SER A 232 -1.23 -1.47 -9.25
N TYR A 233 -0.13 -2.19 -9.10
CA TYR A 233 0.25 -3.32 -9.95
C TYR A 233 0.85 -4.44 -9.10
N ASN A 234 0.72 -5.67 -9.56
CA ASN A 234 1.32 -6.84 -8.90
C ASN A 234 2.69 -7.22 -9.45
N ASN A 235 2.96 -6.90 -10.71
CA ASN A 235 4.21 -7.26 -11.37
C ASN A 235 4.87 -6.03 -12.00
N PHE A 236 6.20 -6.06 -12.05
CA PHE A 236 6.98 -5.06 -12.80
C PHE A 236 6.68 -5.05 -14.30
N ARG A 237 6.31 -6.19 -14.88
CA ARG A 237 6.05 -6.32 -16.32
C ARG A 237 4.79 -5.54 -16.74
N ASP A 238 3.82 -5.46 -15.84
CA ASP A 238 2.54 -4.79 -16.08
C ASP A 238 2.58 -3.31 -15.66
N PHE A 239 3.72 -2.86 -15.11
CA PHE A 239 3.88 -1.51 -14.60
C PHE A 239 3.89 -0.50 -15.73
N ASN A 240 2.84 0.33 -15.79
CA ASN A 240 2.77 1.48 -16.66
C ASN A 240 2.44 2.74 -15.85
N PRO A 241 3.43 3.62 -15.58
CA PRO A 241 3.23 4.77 -14.69
C PRO A 241 2.23 5.80 -15.21
N PHE A 242 1.87 5.75 -16.51
CA PHE A 242 0.92 6.67 -17.13
C PHE A 242 -0.51 6.11 -17.21
N SER A 243 -0.69 4.79 -17.00
CA SER A 243 -2.00 4.14 -16.98
C SER A 243 -2.68 4.31 -15.61
N ILE A 244 -3.04 5.55 -15.29
CA ILE A 244 -3.57 5.94 -13.99
C ILE A 244 -5.09 6.09 -13.99
N LYS A 245 -5.71 5.82 -12.84
CA LYS A 245 -7.12 6.11 -12.58
C LYS A 245 -7.22 7.50 -11.98
N ARG A 246 -8.02 8.36 -12.60
CA ARG A 246 -8.04 9.80 -12.35
C ARG A 246 -9.27 10.20 -11.56
N SER A 247 -9.09 11.18 -10.70
CA SER A 247 -10.16 11.82 -9.97
C SER A 247 -9.93 13.32 -9.84
N ALA A 248 -11.01 14.06 -9.65
CA ALA A 248 -10.97 15.47 -9.33
C ALA A 248 -11.96 15.76 -8.22
N GLY A 249 -11.70 16.79 -7.44
CA GLY A 249 -12.62 17.15 -6.38
C GLY A 249 -12.29 18.46 -5.71
N ILE A 250 -13.10 18.75 -4.70
CA ILE A 250 -12.93 19.88 -3.81
C ILE A 250 -12.92 19.39 -2.38
N GLY A 251 -12.23 20.10 -1.51
CA GLY A 251 -12.11 19.75 -0.11
C GLY A 251 -11.92 20.95 0.78
N ILE A 252 -12.25 20.77 2.05
CA ILE A 252 -11.96 21.72 3.11
C ILE A 252 -11.11 21.03 4.17
N ARG A 253 -10.21 21.79 4.79
CA ARG A 253 -9.37 21.36 5.91
C ARG A 253 -9.48 22.35 7.05
N LEU A 254 -9.54 21.79 8.25
CA LEU A 254 -9.53 22.48 9.52
C LEU A 254 -8.44 21.83 10.37
N PHE A 255 -7.40 22.58 10.71
CA PHE A 255 -6.43 22.17 11.71
C PHE A 255 -6.75 22.85 13.04
N MET A 256 -6.87 22.06 14.09
CA MET A 256 -7.01 22.54 15.46
C MET A 256 -5.94 21.87 16.35
N PRO A 257 -5.25 22.61 17.23
CA PRO A 257 -4.15 22.06 18.04
C PRO A 257 -4.52 20.83 18.87
N ALA A 258 -5.75 20.77 19.39
CA ALA A 258 -6.21 19.67 20.24
C ALA A 258 -6.67 18.42 19.45
N PHE A 259 -7.12 18.59 18.21
CA PHE A 259 -7.77 17.52 17.42
C PHE A 259 -6.98 17.13 16.17
N GLY A 260 -5.90 17.85 15.86
CA GLY A 260 -5.12 17.67 14.66
C GLY A 260 -5.83 18.16 13.40
N LEU A 261 -5.58 17.49 12.27
CA LEU A 261 -6.10 17.86 10.96
C LEU A 261 -7.40 17.12 10.68
N LEU A 262 -8.47 17.87 10.48
CA LEU A 262 -9.77 17.40 10.05
C LEU A 262 -10.04 17.85 8.62
N GLY A 263 -10.71 17.02 7.84
CA GLY A 263 -11.03 17.32 6.45
C GLY A 263 -12.23 16.60 5.91
N ILE A 264 -12.88 17.25 4.95
CA ILE A 264 -13.93 16.63 4.12
C ILE A 264 -13.53 16.89 2.67
N ASP A 265 -13.49 15.84 1.86
CA ASP A 265 -13.23 15.89 0.42
C ASP A 265 -14.39 15.29 -0.34
N PHE A 266 -14.85 16.00 -1.37
CA PHE A 266 -15.81 15.52 -2.35
C PHE A 266 -15.04 15.24 -3.65
N GLY A 267 -14.78 13.97 -3.93
CA GLY A 267 -14.05 13.53 -5.11
C GLY A 267 -14.97 12.86 -6.12
N HIS A 268 -14.70 13.07 -7.40
CA HIS A 268 -15.32 12.35 -8.50
C HIS A 268 -14.27 11.50 -9.22
N GLY A 269 -14.41 10.18 -9.18
CA GLY A 269 -13.57 9.26 -9.95
C GLY A 269 -14.11 9.13 -11.38
N PHE A 270 -13.26 9.43 -12.38
CA PHE A 270 -13.65 9.43 -13.79
C PHE A 270 -13.51 8.07 -14.46
N ASP A 271 -12.54 7.28 -14.01
CA ASP A 271 -12.23 5.98 -14.59
C ASP A 271 -12.90 4.85 -13.79
N PRO A 272 -13.19 3.69 -14.42
CA PRO A 272 -13.79 2.55 -13.76
C PRO A 272 -12.84 1.91 -12.75
N ILE A 273 -13.44 1.39 -11.68
CA ILE A 273 -12.79 0.48 -10.74
C ILE A 273 -12.38 -0.80 -11.50
N PRO A 274 -11.19 -1.37 -11.26
CA PRO A 274 -10.82 -2.67 -11.82
C PRO A 274 -11.93 -3.71 -11.69
N GLY A 275 -12.26 -4.40 -12.79
CA GLY A 275 -13.32 -5.40 -12.84
C GLY A 275 -14.75 -4.86 -12.99
N GLN A 276 -14.97 -3.54 -12.97
CA GLN A 276 -16.30 -2.94 -13.16
C GLN A 276 -16.43 -2.19 -14.49
N VAL A 277 -17.65 -2.13 -15.03
CA VAL A 277 -17.99 -1.35 -16.22
C VAL A 277 -18.73 -0.09 -15.75
N GLY A 278 -18.09 1.07 -15.88
CA GLY A 278 -18.65 2.37 -15.49
C GLY A 278 -17.76 3.14 -14.52
N LYS A 279 -17.85 4.48 -14.56
CA LYS A 279 -17.04 5.37 -13.71
C LYS A 279 -17.36 5.20 -12.22
N SER A 280 -16.36 5.37 -11.35
CA SER A 280 -16.52 5.32 -9.88
C SER A 280 -17.55 6.34 -9.36
N GLY A 281 -17.61 7.54 -9.96
CA GLY A 281 -18.58 8.56 -9.60
C GLY A 281 -18.18 9.38 -8.37
N TRP A 282 -19.16 10.01 -7.73
CA TRP A 282 -18.96 10.89 -6.58
C TRP A 282 -18.78 10.10 -5.30
N GLN A 283 -17.75 10.45 -4.53
CA GLN A 283 -17.42 9.86 -3.23
C GLN A 283 -17.09 10.98 -2.25
N THR A 284 -17.56 10.84 -1.01
CA THR A 284 -17.21 11.75 0.10
C THR A 284 -16.20 11.05 0.99
N HIS A 285 -15.06 11.69 1.23
CA HIS A 285 -14.00 11.20 2.09
C HIS A 285 -13.86 12.09 3.30
N PHE A 286 -13.71 11.48 4.46
CA PHE A 286 -13.40 12.15 5.70
C PHE A 286 -11.94 11.90 6.03
N VAL A 287 -11.24 12.95 6.43
CA VAL A 287 -9.86 12.86 6.89
C VAL A 287 -9.87 13.25 8.36
N LEU A 288 -9.46 12.32 9.21
CA LEU A 288 -9.25 12.54 10.63
C LEU A 288 -7.80 12.15 10.93
N GLY A 289 -7.01 13.10 11.40
CA GLY A 289 -5.62 12.84 11.79
C GLY A 289 -5.31 13.43 13.14
N GLN A 290 -4.99 12.58 14.12
CA GLN A 290 -4.20 12.98 15.27
C GLN A 290 -2.74 12.97 14.83
N GLN A 291 -2.13 14.15 14.74
CA GLN A 291 -0.70 14.27 14.49
C GLN A 291 -0.02 13.97 15.84
N PHE A 292 0.51 12.76 16.02
CA PHE A 292 1.37 12.44 17.16
C PHE A 292 2.77 13.01 16.94
#